data_AF-A0A1D2R403-F1
#
_entry.id   AF-A0A1D2R403-F1
#
_cell.length_a   1.000
_cell.length_b   1.000
_cell.length_c   1.000
_cell.angle_alpha   90.00
_cell.angle_beta   90.00
_cell.angle_gamma   90.00
#
_symmetry.space_group_name_H-M   'P 1'
#
loop_
_entity.id
_entity.type
_entity.pdbx_description
1 polymer ?
#
loop_
_entity_poly.entity_id
_entity_poly.type
_entity_poly.pdbx_seq_one_letter_code
_entity_poly.pdbx_strand_id
1 'polypeptide(L)' 'MKQANNSKCTKCNSEEFVTEPNQYDILRFVNGKFEVIRSEFTDEECKIFCRECGAEINNKSC' A
#
# COMPACT_ATOMS: atom_id res chain seq x y z
N MET A 1 17.47 -13.46 1.68
CA MET A 1 16.41 -13.26 0.68
C MET A 1 15.97 -14.63 0.19
N LYS A 2 14.90 -15.20 0.78
CA LYS A 2 14.36 -16.50 0.36
C LYS A 2 13.10 -16.24 -0.47
N GLN A 3 13.10 -16.80 -1.68
CA GLN A 3 12.09 -16.66 -2.72
C GLN A 3 10.69 -17.01 -2.19
N ALA A 4 9.72 -16.13 -2.43
CA ALA A 4 8.32 -16.43 -2.20
C ALA A 4 7.77 -17.18 -3.43
N ASN A 5 7.30 -18.40 -3.20
CA ASN A 5 6.61 -19.24 -4.17
C ASN A 5 5.51 -18.44 -4.88
N ASN A 6 5.52 -18.41 -6.22
CA ASN A 6 4.49 -17.92 -7.15
C ASN A 6 3.15 -17.53 -6.50
N SER A 7 3.11 -16.38 -5.81
CA SER A 7 1.90 -15.89 -5.19
C SER A 7 1.10 -15.18 -6.27
N LYS A 8 0.27 -15.93 -6.98
CA LYS A 8 -0.72 -15.36 -7.90
C LYS A 8 -1.98 -15.05 -7.14
N CYS A 9 -2.66 -13.96 -7.50
CA CYS A 9 -3.99 -13.70 -6.99
C CYS A 9 -4.92 -14.85 -7.36
N THR A 10 -5.62 -15.43 -6.38
CA THR A 10 -6.55 -16.54 -6.61
C THR A 10 -7.79 -16.14 -7.41
N LYS A 11 -8.09 -14.84 -7.53
CA LYS A 11 -9.24 -14.33 -8.28
C LYS A 11 -8.95 -13.99 -9.74
N CYS A 12 -7.82 -13.36 -10.02
CA CYS A 12 -7.49 -12.88 -11.38
C CYS A 12 -6.14 -13.38 -11.92
N ASN A 13 -5.44 -14.24 -11.17
CA ASN A 13 -4.14 -14.81 -11.52
C ASN A 13 -3.01 -13.78 -11.73
N SER A 14 -3.23 -12.52 -11.33
CA SER A 14 -2.21 -11.47 -11.36
C SER A 14 -1.06 -11.79 -10.40
N GLU A 15 0.14 -11.40 -10.79
CA GLU A 15 1.38 -11.49 -10.00
C GLU A 15 1.75 -10.14 -9.37
N GLU A 16 0.95 -9.11 -9.61
CA GLU A 16 1.17 -7.76 -9.09
C GLU A 16 0.29 -7.47 -7.87
N PHE A 17 0.92 -6.88 -6.85
CA PHE A 17 0.31 -6.55 -5.58
C PHE A 17 0.69 -5.14 -5.14
N VAL A 18 -0.17 -4.53 -4.34
CA VAL A 18 0.01 -3.21 -3.72
C VAL A 18 -0.33 -3.30 -2.24
N THR A 19 0.25 -2.43 -1.41
CA THR A 19 -0.11 -2.32 0.01
C THR A 19 -1.01 -1.12 0.25
N GLU A 20 -1.66 -1.08 1.42
CA GLU A 20 -2.18 0.18 1.94
C GLU A 20 -1.06 1.24 2.08
N PRO A 21 -1.37 2.54 1.91
CA PRO A 21 -0.43 3.61 2.22
C PRO A 21 -0.04 3.56 3.70
N ASN A 22 1.26 3.65 3.99
CA ASN A 22 1.77 3.64 5.36
C ASN A 22 2.15 5.02 5.89
N GLN A 23 1.99 6.06 5.07
CA GLN A 23 2.37 7.43 5.37
C GLN A 23 1.48 8.41 4.59
N TYR A 24 1.16 9.54 5.20
CA TYR A 24 0.52 10.67 4.53
C TYR A 24 1.21 11.99 4.87
N ASP A 25 1.03 12.97 3.99
CA ASP A 25 1.52 14.34 4.18
C ASP A 25 0.37 15.25 4.61
N ILE A 26 0.62 16.04 5.65
CA ILE A 26 -0.27 17.14 6.03
C ILE A 26 0.19 18.39 5.29
N LEU A 27 -0.68 18.93 4.43
CA LEU A 27 -0.37 20.06 3.57
C LEU A 27 -1.03 21.35 4.06
N ARG A 28 -0.36 22.49 3.84
CA ARG A 28 -0.93 23.83 3.97
C ARG A 28 -1.09 24.45 2.59
N PHE A 29 -2.23 25.07 2.32
CA PHE A 29 -2.40 25.86 1.10
C PHE A 29 -2.02 27.33 1.35
N VAL A 30 -0.97 27.82 0.68
CA VAL A 30 -0.44 29.18 0.82
C VAL A 30 -0.12 29.74 -0.56
N ASN A 31 -0.61 30.94 -0.88
CA ASN A 31 -0.32 31.66 -2.13
C ASN A 31 -0.52 30.82 -3.41
N GLY A 32 -1.60 30.02 -3.47
CA GLY A 32 -1.92 29.21 -4.63
C GLY A 32 -1.13 27.90 -4.74
N LYS A 33 -0.35 27.52 -3.71
CA LYS A 33 0.48 26.30 -3.69
C LYS A 33 0.24 25.50 -2.41
N PHE A 34 0.48 24.19 -2.49
CA PHE A 34 0.53 23.32 -1.32
C PHE A 34 1.97 23.23 -0.80
N GLU A 35 2.14 23.40 0.50
CA GLU A 35 3.39 23.23 1.23
C GLU A 35 3.24 22.06 2.20
N VAL A 36 4.22 21.15 2.25
CA VAL A 36 4.21 20.04 3.22
C VAL A 36 4.55 20.58 4.60
N ILE A 37 3.65 20.43 5.57
CA ILE A 37 3.87 20.80 6.97
C ILE A 37 4.69 19.72 7.65
N ARG A 38 4.24 18.47 7.54
CA ARG A 38 4.87 17.26 8.09
C ARG A 38 4.26 16.02 7.47
N SER A 39 4.93 14.89 7.66
CA SER A 39 4.44 13.58 7.29
C SER A 39 4.20 12.73 8.54
N GLU A 40 3.19 11.87 8.50
CA GLU A 40 2.81 10.99 9.60
C GLU A 40 2.71 9.56 9.05
N PHE A 41 3.31 8.59 9.75
CA PHE A 41 3.10 7.17 9.48
C PHE A 41 1.76 6.73 10.05
N THR A 42 1.08 5.81 9.38
CA THR A 42 -0.13 5.17 9.91
C THR A 42 0.26 4.00 10.81
N ASP A 43 -0.44 3.83 11.93
CA ASP A 43 -0.24 2.69 12.85
C ASP A 43 -0.90 1.38 12.36
N GLU A 44 -1.38 1.33 11.11
CA GLU A 44 -2.10 0.18 10.56
C GLU A 44 -1.17 -0.98 10.22
N GLU A 45 -1.60 -2.21 10.52
CA GLU A 45 -0.94 -3.41 10.04
C GLU A 45 -0.94 -3.44 8.51
N CYS A 46 0.20 -3.77 7.90
CA CYS A 46 0.36 -3.75 6.44
C CYS A 46 -0.57 -4.79 5.78
N LYS A 47 -1.58 -4.30 5.06
CA LYS A 47 -2.46 -5.12 4.21
C LYS A 47 -1.96 -5.14 2.79
N ILE A 48 -2.06 -6.30 2.13
CA ILE A 48 -1.67 -6.51 0.74
C ILE A 48 -2.92 -6.75 -0.11
N PHE A 49 -2.99 -6.11 -1.26
CA PHE A 49 -4.08 -6.23 -2.22
C PHE A 49 -3.54 -6.62 -3.59
N CYS A 50 -4.31 -7.39 -4.35
CA CYS A 50 -4.03 -7.60 -5.76
C CYS A 50 -4.20 -6.29 -6.53
N ARG A 51 -3.20 -5.91 -7.31
CA ARG A 51 -3.20 -4.66 -8.09
C ARG A 51 -4.31 -4.61 -9.14
N GLU A 52 -4.65 -5.76 -9.73
CA GLU A 52 -5.60 -5.84 -10.83
C GLU A 52 -7.06 -5.91 -10.39
N CYS A 53 -7.36 -6.66 -9.33
CA CYS A 53 -8.75 -6.92 -8.92
C CYS A 53 -9.11 -6.39 -7.53
N GLY A 54 -8.16 -5.77 -6.82
CA GLY A 54 -8.37 -5.22 -5.48
C GLY A 54 -8.63 -6.27 -4.40
N ALA A 55 -8.45 -7.57 -4.69
CA ALA A 55 -8.64 -8.62 -3.71
C ALA A 55 -7.57 -8.54 -2.62
N GLU A 56 -8.01 -8.43 -1.36
CA GLU A 56 -7.12 -8.54 -0.20
C GLU A 56 -6.47 -9.92 -0.14
N ILE A 57 -5.16 -9.93 0.09
CA ILE A 57 -4.33 -11.11 0.23
C ILE A 57 -3.92 -11.19 1.70
N ASN A 58 -4.56 -12.10 2.44
CA ASN A 58 -4.19 -12.40 3.83
C ASN A 58 -2.80 -13.03 3.88
N ASN A 59 -1.75 -12.22 3.86
CA ASN A 59 -0.40 -12.68 4.08
C ASN A 59 -0.01 -12.34 5.53
N LYS A 60 0.23 -13.36 6.36
CA LYS A 60 0.57 -13.20 7.79
C LYS A 60 2.00 -12.67 8.03
N SER A 61 2.55 -11.93 7.10
CA SER A 61 3.94 -11.50 7.11
C SER A 61 4.10 -10.20 6.33
N CYS A 62 3.48 -9.14 6.85
CA CYS A 62 4.19 -7.89 7.04
C CYS A 62 4.60 -7.85 8.54
#